data_AF-W4GFB7-F1
#
_entry.id   AF-W4GFB7-F1
#
_cell.length_a   1.000
_cell.length_b   1.000
_cell.length_c   1.000
_cell.angle_alpha   90.00
_cell.angle_beta   90.00
_cell.angle_gamma   90.00
#
_symmetry.space_group_name_H-M   'P 1'
#
loop_
_entity.id
_entity.type
_entity.pdbx_description
1 polymer ?
#
loop_
_entity_poly.entity_id
_entity_poly.type
_entity_poly.pdbx_seq_one_letter_code
_entity_poly.pdbx_strand_id
1 'polypeptide(L)'
;MHFFGRFFNAAIRELFEEVDVSLTSPRLWSVLDDADRRTWRHRIVDDKDDFESLLRRTKCLPQHDELVPFSHVITPEGSPHRFDTWFFLARIAATDMPHVQTHDSELEGACMWLSPREALAGYSTGSFAFATPQLYLLHQFNQFPTLQALWTTAMDDAREGNIPSVLPQRLPPTDDFPGTFTAFPGDPLYRPEEKSPFLHRMHLHPTDPSQSTVHLPPKPNANVEA
;
A
#
# COMPACT_ATOMS: atom_id res chain seq x y z
N MET A 1 -9.39 -7.41 -19.15
CA MET A 1 -8.63 -8.26 -18.20
C MET A 1 -7.10 -8.15 -18.33
N HIS A 2 -6.51 -7.87 -19.50
CA HIS A 2 -5.04 -7.79 -19.67
C HIS A 2 -4.33 -6.62 -18.93
N PHE A 3 -5.04 -5.54 -18.56
CA PHE A 3 -4.43 -4.33 -17.99
C PHE A 3 -3.88 -4.51 -16.56
N PHE A 4 -4.46 -5.42 -15.78
CA PHE A 4 -4.06 -5.64 -14.39
C PHE A 4 -2.80 -6.51 -14.24
N GLY A 5 -2.56 -7.46 -15.15
CA GLY A 5 -1.51 -8.48 -14.96
C GLY A 5 -0.12 -7.91 -14.70
N ARG A 6 0.22 -6.77 -15.31
CA ARG A 6 1.49 -6.07 -15.06
C ARG A 6 1.62 -5.48 -13.66
N PHE A 7 0.53 -4.95 -13.08
CA PHE A 7 0.54 -4.38 -11.73
C PHE A 7 0.58 -5.48 -10.67
N PHE A 8 -0.12 -6.60 -10.90
CA PHE A 8 -0.02 -7.79 -10.05
C PHE A 8 1.40 -8.37 -10.09
N ASN A 9 1.99 -8.52 -11.27
CA ASN A 9 3.38 -8.99 -11.39
C ASN A 9 4.37 -8.03 -10.73
N ALA A 10 4.18 -6.72 -10.89
CA ALA A 10 5.00 -5.73 -10.20
C ALA A 10 4.87 -5.88 -8.68
N ALA A 11 3.65 -5.92 -8.14
CA ALA A 11 3.44 -6.06 -6.69
C ALA A 11 4.06 -7.35 -6.13
N ILE A 12 3.93 -8.49 -6.83
CA ILE A 12 4.55 -9.76 -6.42
C ILE A 12 6.09 -9.67 -6.48
N ARG A 13 6.63 -9.07 -7.55
CA ARG A 13 8.08 -8.86 -7.69
C ARG A 13 8.62 -7.98 -6.58
N GLU A 14 8.06 -6.78 -6.37
CA GLU A 14 8.54 -5.84 -5.35
C GLU A 14 8.47 -6.47 -3.96
N LEU A 15 7.40 -7.21 -3.64
CA LEU A 15 7.26 -7.86 -2.33
C LEU A 15 8.33 -8.95 -2.08
N PHE A 16 8.73 -9.68 -3.13
CA PHE A 16 9.86 -10.61 -3.04
C PHE A 16 11.19 -9.86 -2.97
N GLU A 17 11.38 -8.87 -3.83
CA GLU A 17 12.59 -8.06 -3.96
C GLU A 17 12.94 -7.32 -2.67
N GLU A 18 11.97 -6.68 -2.03
CA GLU A 18 12.14 -5.84 -0.84
C GLU A 18 12.10 -6.61 0.48
N VAL A 19 11.27 -7.65 0.60
CA VAL A 19 11.05 -8.34 1.89
C VAL A 19 11.03 -9.89 1.86
N ASP A 20 11.49 -10.54 0.78
CA ASP A 20 11.53 -12.02 0.58
C ASP A 20 10.17 -12.73 0.67
N VAL A 21 9.07 -11.99 0.56
CA VAL A 21 7.75 -12.63 0.56
C VAL A 21 7.47 -13.17 -0.84
N SER A 22 7.31 -14.49 -0.90
CA SER A 22 7.12 -15.20 -2.15
C SER A 22 5.64 -15.49 -2.42
N LEU A 23 4.96 -14.67 -3.23
CA LEU A 23 3.60 -14.97 -3.72
C LEU A 23 3.65 -15.81 -5.01
N THR A 24 4.15 -17.04 -4.89
CA THR A 24 4.32 -17.98 -6.00
C THR A 24 3.92 -19.40 -5.61
N SER A 25 3.59 -20.22 -6.61
CA SER A 25 3.39 -21.67 -6.44
C SER A 25 4.37 -22.45 -7.33
N PRO A 26 5.24 -23.31 -6.73
CA PRO A 26 5.51 -23.39 -5.29
C PRO A 26 6.14 -22.09 -4.75
N ARG A 27 6.21 -21.93 -3.42
CA ARG A 27 6.89 -20.78 -2.79
C ARG A 27 8.38 -20.82 -3.10
N LEU A 28 9.02 -19.69 -3.38
CA LEU A 28 10.44 -19.61 -3.68
C LEU A 28 11.32 -20.15 -2.55
N TRP A 29 10.94 -19.91 -1.28
CA TRP A 29 11.66 -20.46 -0.12
C TRP A 29 11.60 -21.99 -0.02
N SER A 30 10.67 -22.65 -0.72
CA SER A 30 10.55 -24.10 -0.75
C SER A 30 11.40 -24.76 -1.84
N VAL A 31 11.93 -23.98 -2.79
CA VAL A 31 12.70 -24.47 -3.94
C VAL A 31 14.11 -23.87 -4.06
N LEU A 32 14.36 -22.77 -3.35
CA LEU A 32 15.67 -22.11 -3.24
C LEU A 32 16.01 -21.89 -1.78
N ASP A 33 17.29 -22.07 -1.44
CA ASP A 33 17.80 -21.69 -0.12
C ASP A 33 17.90 -20.17 0.04
N ASP A 34 18.19 -19.72 1.26
CA ASP A 34 18.22 -18.29 1.60
C ASP A 34 19.31 -17.52 0.85
N ALA A 35 20.45 -18.15 0.54
CA ALA A 35 21.57 -17.53 -0.16
C ALA A 35 21.23 -17.31 -1.64
N ASP A 36 20.60 -18.29 -2.27
CA ASP A 36 20.11 -18.19 -3.65
C ASP A 36 19.02 -17.14 -3.76
N ARG A 37 18.04 -17.10 -2.84
CA ARG A 37 16.99 -16.06 -2.87
C ARG A 37 17.58 -14.66 -2.72
N ARG A 38 18.52 -14.46 -1.78
CA ARG A 38 19.23 -13.17 -1.63
C ARG A 38 19.96 -12.77 -2.91
N THR A 39 20.64 -13.72 -3.56
CA THR A 39 21.33 -13.47 -4.83
C THR A 39 20.36 -13.04 -5.93
N TRP A 40 19.20 -13.71 -6.04
CA TRP A 40 18.17 -13.32 -6.99
C TRP A 40 17.59 -11.94 -6.69
N ARG A 41 17.33 -11.61 -5.44
CA ARG A 41 16.82 -10.28 -5.05
C ARG A 41 17.78 -9.17 -5.47
N HIS A 42 19.09 -9.32 -5.23
CA HIS A 42 20.11 -8.39 -5.75
C HIS A 42 20.04 -8.22 -7.27
N ARG A 43 19.94 -9.33 -8.00
CA ARG A 43 19.88 -9.30 -9.46
C ARG A 43 18.63 -8.58 -9.97
N ILE A 44 17.50 -8.76 -9.31
CA ILE A 44 16.23 -8.14 -9.70
C ILE A 44 16.26 -6.62 -9.48
N VAL A 45 16.91 -6.16 -8.39
CA VAL A 45 17.14 -4.73 -8.15
C VAL A 45 17.93 -4.10 -9.31
N ASP A 46 18.95 -4.79 -9.80
CA ASP A 46 19.76 -4.32 -10.93
C ASP A 46 19.02 -4.43 -12.28
N ASP A 47 18.30 -5.54 -12.51
CA ASP A 47 17.53 -5.82 -13.73
C ASP A 47 16.20 -6.51 -13.42
N LYS A 48 15.10 -5.76 -13.59
CA LYS A 48 13.75 -6.24 -13.29
C LYS A 48 13.32 -7.44 -14.14
N ASP A 49 13.92 -7.64 -15.32
CA ASP A 49 13.63 -8.79 -16.18
C ASP A 49 14.17 -10.11 -15.58
N ASP A 50 15.10 -10.03 -14.62
CA ASP A 50 15.60 -11.22 -13.91
C ASP A 50 14.53 -11.89 -13.03
N PHE A 51 13.44 -11.20 -12.69
CA PHE A 51 12.33 -11.83 -11.98
C PHE A 51 11.64 -12.89 -12.85
N GLU A 52 11.45 -12.62 -14.15
CA GLU A 52 10.89 -13.62 -15.06
C GLU A 52 11.86 -14.79 -15.26
N SER A 53 13.16 -14.51 -15.31
CA SER A 53 14.22 -15.53 -15.36
C SER A 53 14.25 -16.42 -14.12
N LEU A 54 14.06 -15.84 -12.93
CA LEU A 54 13.89 -16.57 -11.68
C LEU A 54 12.71 -17.54 -11.77
N LEU A 55 11.52 -17.03 -12.10
CA LEU A 55 10.30 -17.84 -12.21
C LEU A 55 10.45 -19.00 -13.20
N ARG A 56 11.05 -18.75 -14.38
CA ARG A 56 11.33 -19.81 -15.37
C ARG A 56 12.30 -20.86 -14.83
N ARG A 57 13.36 -20.46 -14.14
CA ARG A 57 14.37 -21.38 -13.58
C ARG A 57 13.78 -22.26 -12.49
N THR A 58 12.99 -21.70 -11.59
CA THR A 58 12.39 -22.41 -10.46
C THR A 58 11.09 -23.12 -10.81
N LYS A 59 10.54 -22.87 -12.02
CA LYS A 59 9.21 -23.32 -12.45
C LYS A 59 8.09 -22.85 -11.50
N CYS A 60 8.32 -21.71 -10.85
CA CYS A 60 7.34 -21.05 -10.00
C CYS A 60 6.40 -20.20 -10.84
N LEU A 61 5.12 -20.19 -10.47
CA LEU A 61 4.10 -19.35 -11.09
C LEU A 61 3.61 -18.29 -10.09
N PRO A 62 3.55 -16.99 -10.48
CA PRO A 62 2.96 -15.96 -9.63
C PRO A 62 1.52 -16.31 -9.23
N GLN A 63 1.15 -16.10 -7.97
CA GLN A 63 -0.21 -16.33 -7.46
C GLN A 63 -0.95 -15.00 -7.37
N HIS A 64 -1.61 -14.59 -8.47
CA HIS A 64 -2.34 -13.32 -8.52
C HIS A 64 -3.57 -13.28 -7.61
N ASP A 65 -4.15 -14.44 -7.30
CA ASP A 65 -5.28 -14.63 -6.39
C ASP A 65 -4.94 -14.40 -4.92
N GLU A 66 -3.64 -14.38 -4.57
CA GLU A 66 -3.17 -13.97 -3.24
C GLU A 66 -3.07 -12.45 -3.08
N LEU A 67 -3.34 -11.69 -4.14
CA LEU A 67 -3.43 -10.24 -4.13
C LEU A 67 -4.85 -9.77 -4.41
N VAL A 68 -5.26 -8.71 -3.70
CA VAL A 68 -6.54 -8.02 -3.93
C VAL A 68 -6.24 -6.54 -4.14
N PRO A 69 -6.59 -5.95 -5.31
CA PRO A 69 -6.50 -4.50 -5.49
C PRO A 69 -7.36 -3.79 -4.44
N PHE A 70 -6.81 -2.76 -3.80
CA PHE A 70 -7.49 -2.08 -2.68
C PHE A 70 -7.68 -0.59 -2.90
N SER A 71 -6.68 0.07 -3.48
CA SER A 71 -6.73 1.52 -3.73
C SER A 71 -5.90 1.84 -4.95
N HIS A 72 -6.29 2.89 -5.66
CA HIS A 72 -5.54 3.43 -6.79
C HIS A 72 -5.31 4.90 -6.51
N VAL A 73 -4.07 5.30 -6.22
CA VAL A 73 -3.74 6.69 -5.88
C VAL A 73 -2.79 7.26 -6.92
N ILE A 74 -3.18 8.38 -7.49
CA ILE A 74 -2.36 9.13 -8.45
C ILE A 74 -1.77 10.33 -7.73
N THR A 75 -0.45 10.48 -7.79
CA THR A 75 0.24 11.58 -7.11
C THR A 75 -0.25 12.94 -7.66
N PRO A 76 -0.52 13.93 -6.79
CA PRO A 76 -1.03 15.24 -7.20
C PRO A 76 -0.21 15.89 -8.32
N GLU A 77 -0.88 16.68 -9.15
CA GLU A 77 -0.18 17.55 -10.12
C GLU A 77 0.75 18.53 -9.40
N GLY A 78 1.88 18.86 -10.03
CA GLY A 78 2.89 19.77 -9.45
C GLY A 78 3.85 19.14 -8.43
N SER A 79 3.68 17.86 -8.08
CA SER A 79 4.69 17.12 -7.32
C SER A 79 5.94 16.86 -8.20
N PRO A 80 7.17 16.94 -7.64
CA PRO A 80 8.41 16.79 -8.41
C PRO A 80 8.53 15.40 -9.05
N HIS A 81 8.01 14.38 -8.37
CA HIS A 81 7.84 13.03 -8.88
C HIS A 81 6.36 12.67 -8.84
N ARG A 82 5.88 11.98 -9.87
CA ARG A 82 4.48 11.57 -9.98
C ARG A 82 4.40 10.08 -10.27
N PHE A 83 3.52 9.43 -9.52
CA PHE A 83 3.24 8.01 -9.66
C PHE A 83 1.74 7.79 -9.84
N ASP A 84 1.41 6.79 -10.66
CA ASP A 84 0.09 6.20 -10.82
C ASP A 84 0.17 4.83 -10.14
N THR A 85 -0.24 4.76 -8.88
CA THR A 85 0.08 3.63 -7.99
C THR A 85 -1.16 2.84 -7.63
N TRP A 86 -1.15 1.56 -7.99
CA TRP A 86 -2.09 0.56 -7.49
C TRP A 86 -1.57 -0.06 -6.20
N PHE A 87 -2.39 -0.02 -5.16
CA PHE A 87 -2.13 -0.66 -3.88
C PHE A 87 -2.92 -1.97 -3.78
N PHE A 88 -2.26 -3.00 -3.27
CA PHE A 88 -2.79 -4.34 -3.12
C PHE A 88 -2.75 -4.76 -1.66
N LEU A 89 -3.76 -5.52 -1.24
CA LEU A 89 -3.68 -6.35 -0.04
C LEU A 89 -3.09 -7.70 -0.42
N ALA A 90 -2.12 -8.16 0.36
CA ALA A 90 -1.54 -9.50 0.25
C ALA A 90 -1.86 -10.30 1.51
N ARG A 91 -2.25 -11.56 1.35
CA ARG A 91 -2.42 -12.48 2.49
C ARG A 91 -1.15 -13.28 2.69
N ILE A 92 -0.46 -13.04 3.80
CA ILE A 92 0.77 -13.77 4.14
C ILE A 92 0.42 -14.93 5.05
N ALA A 93 0.76 -16.15 4.63
CA ALA A 93 0.52 -17.32 5.47
C ALA A 93 1.51 -17.35 6.65
N ALA A 94 1.11 -17.96 7.76
CA ALA A 94 2.00 -18.10 8.92
C ALA A 94 3.28 -18.88 8.60
N THR A 95 3.24 -19.76 7.59
CA THR A 95 4.39 -20.48 7.06
C THR A 95 5.36 -19.61 6.27
N ASP A 96 4.91 -18.48 5.72
CA ASP A 96 5.76 -17.54 4.98
C ASP A 96 6.46 -16.55 5.90
N MET A 97 5.86 -16.24 7.07
CA MET A 97 6.38 -15.23 8.01
C MET A 97 7.85 -15.43 8.44
N PRO A 98 8.36 -16.66 8.71
CA PRO A 98 9.76 -16.86 9.09
C PRO A 98 10.77 -16.50 8.00
N HIS A 99 10.33 -16.40 6.74
CA HIS A 99 11.19 -16.09 5.60
C HIS A 99 11.24 -14.59 5.31
N VAL A 100 10.38 -13.77 5.93
CA VAL A 100 10.30 -12.33 5.71
C VAL A 100 11.59 -11.67 6.20
N GLN A 101 12.33 -11.05 5.28
CA GLN A 101 13.57 -10.37 5.59
C GLN A 101 13.80 -9.22 4.61
N THR A 102 14.19 -8.07 5.13
CA THR A 102 14.66 -6.95 4.31
C THR A 102 15.92 -7.32 3.56
N HIS A 103 16.23 -6.50 2.56
CA HIS A 103 17.49 -6.54 1.86
C HIS A 103 18.09 -5.14 1.84
N ASP A 104 19.34 -5.01 2.27
CA ASP A 104 20.05 -3.74 2.50
C ASP A 104 20.33 -2.94 1.21
N SER A 105 19.63 -3.22 0.10
CA SER A 105 19.70 -2.43 -1.13
C SER A 105 18.85 -1.16 -1.03
N GLU A 106 17.62 -1.29 -0.54
CA GLU A 106 16.65 -0.18 -0.49
C GLU A 106 16.03 0.01 0.90
N LEU A 107 15.98 -1.06 1.71
CA LEU A 107 15.41 -1.05 3.04
C LEU A 107 16.46 -1.48 4.06
N GLU A 108 16.69 -0.62 5.06
CA GLU A 108 17.58 -0.91 6.17
C GLU A 108 16.81 -1.43 7.39
N GLY A 109 17.44 -2.29 8.18
CA GLY A 109 16.90 -2.77 9.45
C GLY A 109 15.89 -3.92 9.31
N ALA A 110 15.16 -4.24 10.39
CA ALA A 110 14.26 -5.38 10.43
C ALA A 110 12.82 -5.01 10.04
N CYS A 111 12.11 -5.95 9.39
CA CYS A 111 10.67 -5.85 9.22
C CYS A 111 9.94 -5.98 10.56
N MET A 112 8.84 -5.25 10.71
CA MET A 112 7.92 -5.40 11.83
C MET A 112 6.48 -5.53 11.33
N TRP A 113 5.71 -6.36 12.03
CA TRP A 113 4.28 -6.49 11.82
C TRP A 113 3.54 -5.61 12.82
N LEU A 114 2.81 -4.62 12.32
CA LEU A 114 2.02 -3.69 13.13
C LEU A 114 0.56 -3.75 12.70
N SER A 115 -0.35 -3.59 13.65
CA SER A 115 -1.71 -3.20 13.35
C SER A 115 -1.74 -1.76 12.80
N PRO A 116 -2.76 -1.39 11.99
CA PRO A 116 -2.92 -0.01 11.53
C PRO A 116 -2.96 1.00 12.68
N ARG A 117 -3.55 0.62 13.82
CA ARG A 117 -3.63 1.45 15.03
C ARG A 117 -2.24 1.71 15.64
N GLU A 118 -1.40 0.69 15.74
CA GLU A 118 -0.04 0.85 16.26
C GLU A 118 0.82 1.72 15.34
N ALA A 119 0.71 1.53 14.02
CA ALA A 119 1.42 2.36 13.05
C ALA A 119 1.00 3.83 13.15
N LEU A 120 -0.31 4.12 13.25
CA LEU A 120 -0.81 5.48 13.42
C LEU A 120 -0.43 6.11 14.77
N ALA A 121 -0.41 5.32 15.85
CA ALA A 121 0.07 5.78 17.15
C ALA A 121 1.56 6.15 17.08
N GLY A 122 2.39 5.30 16.46
CA GLY A 122 3.82 5.58 16.28
C GLY A 122 4.09 6.77 15.35
N TYR A 123 3.23 7.02 14.35
CA TYR A 123 3.27 8.27 13.58
C TYR A 123 3.00 9.47 14.48
N SER A 124 1.93 9.44 15.27
CA SER A 124 1.55 10.55 16.16
C SER A 124 2.62 10.89 17.19
N THR A 125 3.43 9.93 17.63
CA THR A 125 4.54 10.16 18.57
C THR A 125 5.86 10.54 17.89
N GLY A 126 5.90 10.57 16.55
CA GLY A 126 7.11 10.80 15.77
C GLY A 126 8.07 9.61 15.72
N SER A 127 7.64 8.44 16.20
CA SER A 127 8.43 7.20 16.13
C SER A 127 8.49 6.63 14.72
N PHE A 128 7.47 6.88 13.90
CA PHE A 128 7.39 6.49 12.50
C PHE A 128 7.11 7.69 11.59
N ALA A 129 7.69 7.67 10.40
CA ALA A 129 7.39 8.62 9.34
C ALA A 129 6.68 7.88 8.19
N PHE A 130 5.60 8.46 7.68
CA PHE A 130 4.83 7.89 6.58
C PHE A 130 4.55 8.95 5.53
N ALA A 131 4.64 8.57 4.26
CA ALA A 131 4.15 9.38 3.16
C ALA A 131 2.62 9.48 3.18
N THR A 132 2.06 10.53 2.55
CA THR A 132 0.62 10.77 2.52
C THR A 132 -0.21 9.55 2.04
N PRO A 133 0.17 8.81 0.98
CA PRO A 133 -0.59 7.63 0.57
C PRO A 133 -0.57 6.50 1.63
N GLN A 134 0.52 6.34 2.38
CA GLN A 134 0.60 5.33 3.44
C GLN A 134 -0.32 5.69 4.61
N LEU A 135 -0.31 6.97 5.06
CA LEU A 135 -1.26 7.45 6.08
C LEU A 135 -2.71 7.32 5.63
N TYR A 136 -2.99 7.58 4.35
CA TYR A 136 -4.30 7.38 3.75
C TYR A 136 -4.79 5.95 3.86
N LEU A 137 -3.95 4.99 3.49
CA LEU A 137 -4.28 3.57 3.56
C LEU A 137 -4.43 3.10 5.01
N LEU A 138 -3.53 3.50 5.92
CA LEU A 138 -3.61 3.15 7.33
C LEU A 138 -4.91 3.66 7.98
N HIS A 139 -5.34 4.88 7.67
CA HIS A 139 -6.62 5.41 8.16
C HIS A 139 -7.81 4.69 7.54
N GLN A 140 -7.75 4.27 6.25
CA GLN A 140 -8.79 3.43 5.66
C GLN A 140 -8.86 2.06 6.33
N PHE A 141 -7.72 1.40 6.57
CA PHE A 141 -7.67 0.11 7.25
C PHE A 141 -8.25 0.19 8.66
N ASN A 142 -7.99 1.28 9.38
CA ASN A 142 -8.49 1.51 10.73
C ASN A 142 -10.02 1.74 10.81
N GLN A 143 -10.71 1.82 9.67
CA GLN A 143 -12.18 1.83 9.63
C GLN A 143 -12.78 0.41 9.75
N PHE A 144 -12.00 -0.64 9.51
CA PHE A 144 -12.47 -2.03 9.54
C PHE A 144 -12.24 -2.66 10.91
N PRO A 145 -13.23 -3.36 11.50
CA PRO A 145 -13.10 -3.97 12.82
C PRO A 145 -12.24 -5.24 12.80
N THR A 146 -12.11 -5.91 11.65
CA THR A 146 -11.35 -7.15 11.51
C THR A 146 -10.63 -7.22 10.16
N LEU A 147 -9.56 -8.01 10.10
CA LEU A 147 -8.88 -8.32 8.83
C LEU A 147 -9.82 -9.01 7.84
N GLN A 148 -10.75 -9.84 8.32
CA GLN A 148 -11.73 -10.51 7.46
C GLN A 148 -12.69 -9.51 6.81
N ALA A 149 -13.19 -8.52 7.57
CA ALA A 149 -14.05 -7.47 7.02
C ALA A 149 -13.32 -6.63 5.96
N LEU A 150 -12.06 -6.26 6.23
CA LEU A 150 -11.20 -5.57 5.27
C LEU A 150 -11.02 -6.40 3.99
N TRP A 151 -10.68 -7.68 4.14
CA TRP A 151 -10.42 -8.58 3.00
C TRP A 151 -11.67 -8.82 2.16
N THR A 152 -12.81 -9.13 2.78
CA THR A 152 -14.09 -9.34 2.08
C THR A 152 -14.50 -8.09 1.32
N THR A 153 -14.44 -6.91 1.96
CA THR A 153 -14.80 -5.64 1.32
C THR A 153 -13.91 -5.36 0.12
N ALA A 154 -12.58 -5.54 0.26
CA ALA A 154 -11.65 -5.33 -0.84
C ALA A 154 -11.90 -6.28 -2.02
N MET A 155 -12.24 -7.55 -1.75
CA MET A 155 -12.57 -8.51 -2.80
C MET A 155 -13.86 -8.13 -3.53
N ASP A 156 -14.88 -7.68 -2.81
CA ASP A 156 -16.15 -7.24 -3.39
C ASP A 156 -15.94 -5.98 -4.24
N ASP A 157 -15.21 -4.98 -3.73
CA ASP A 157 -14.83 -3.78 -4.47
C ASP A 157 -14.04 -4.13 -5.75
N ALA A 158 -13.07 -5.04 -5.66
CA ALA A 158 -12.28 -5.48 -6.81
C ALA A 158 -13.13 -6.24 -7.85
N ARG A 159 -14.08 -7.06 -7.40
CA ARG A 159 -14.99 -7.82 -8.28
C ARG A 159 -15.95 -6.89 -9.02
N GLU A 160 -16.45 -5.88 -8.34
CA GLU A 160 -17.41 -4.91 -8.89
C GLU A 160 -16.73 -3.77 -9.67
N GLY A 161 -15.40 -3.63 -9.55
CA GLY A 161 -14.65 -2.53 -10.16
C GLY A 161 -14.80 -1.21 -9.39
N ASN A 162 -15.20 -1.26 -8.12
CA ASN A 162 -15.42 -0.11 -7.24
C ASN A 162 -14.12 0.41 -6.59
N ILE A 163 -13.05 0.47 -7.38
CA ILE A 163 -11.76 1.02 -6.94
C ILE A 163 -11.45 2.24 -7.81
N PRO A 164 -12.17 3.35 -7.60
CA PRO A 164 -11.95 4.55 -8.39
C PRO A 164 -10.55 5.11 -8.11
N SER A 165 -9.95 5.72 -9.12
CA SER A 165 -8.72 6.46 -8.96
C SER A 165 -8.93 7.63 -7.99
N VAL A 166 -8.13 7.65 -6.93
CA VAL A 166 -8.03 8.76 -6.00
C VAL A 166 -6.94 9.69 -6.53
N LEU A 167 -7.33 10.87 -7.00
CA LEU A 167 -6.42 11.93 -7.41
C LEU A 167 -6.43 13.01 -6.33
N PRO A 168 -5.50 13.03 -5.37
CA PRO A 168 -5.47 14.07 -4.35
C PRO A 168 -4.98 15.39 -4.95
N GLN A 169 -5.39 16.49 -4.33
CA GLN A 169 -4.91 17.84 -4.65
C GLN A 169 -4.15 18.41 -3.46
N ARG A 170 -2.93 18.88 -3.72
CA ARG A 170 -2.19 19.65 -2.73
C ARG A 170 -2.71 21.09 -2.77
N LEU A 171 -3.29 21.52 -1.65
CA LEU A 171 -3.74 22.88 -1.44
C LEU A 171 -2.61 23.69 -0.78
N PRO A 172 -2.56 25.01 -1.00
CA PRO A 172 -1.60 25.86 -0.32
C PRO A 172 -1.79 25.78 1.21
N PRO A 173 -0.71 25.91 2.00
CA PRO A 173 -0.83 26.06 3.44
C PRO A 173 -1.63 27.32 3.78
N THR A 174 -2.25 27.32 4.95
CA THR A 174 -3.01 28.47 5.48
C THR A 174 -2.35 28.97 6.75
N ASP A 175 -2.62 30.21 7.16
CA ASP A 175 -2.07 30.76 8.41
C ASP A 175 -2.46 29.91 9.63
N ASP A 176 -3.66 29.32 9.61
CA ASP A 176 -4.17 28.45 10.68
C ASP A 176 -3.57 27.03 10.66
N PHE A 177 -3.02 26.60 9.52
CA PHE A 177 -2.44 25.27 9.34
C PHE A 177 -1.16 25.35 8.50
N PRO A 178 -0.01 25.61 9.14
CA PRO A 178 1.28 25.46 8.49
C PRO A 178 1.51 23.96 8.27
N GLY A 179 1.68 23.53 7.02
CA GLY A 179 1.91 22.11 6.71
C GLY A 179 1.41 21.67 5.34
N THR A 180 1.36 20.35 5.15
CA THR A 180 0.81 19.79 3.92
C THR A 180 -0.71 19.71 4.04
N PHE A 181 -1.41 20.45 3.20
CA PHE A 181 -2.85 20.33 3.03
C PHE A 181 -3.16 19.51 1.77
N THR A 182 -3.75 18.33 1.95
CA THR A 182 -4.23 17.48 0.85
C THR A 182 -5.75 17.35 0.90
N ALA A 183 -6.44 17.73 -0.17
CA ALA A 183 -7.85 17.44 -0.39
C ALA A 183 -8.00 16.24 -1.33
N PHE A 184 -8.96 15.37 -1.06
CA PHE A 184 -9.27 14.19 -1.88
C PHE A 184 -10.62 14.37 -2.59
N PRO A 185 -10.92 13.58 -3.64
CA PRO A 185 -12.20 13.64 -4.35
C PRO A 185 -13.41 13.61 -3.42
N GLY A 186 -14.40 14.46 -3.72
CA GLY A 186 -15.60 14.69 -2.90
C GLY A 186 -15.43 15.72 -1.78
N ASP A 187 -14.21 16.12 -1.39
CA ASP A 187 -14.02 17.15 -0.37
C ASP A 187 -14.56 18.52 -0.85
N PRO A 188 -15.17 19.35 0.02
CA PRO A 188 -15.69 20.67 -0.37
C PRO A 188 -14.68 21.61 -1.05
N LEU A 189 -13.38 21.43 -0.78
CA LEU A 189 -12.31 22.21 -1.38
C LEU A 189 -11.67 21.54 -2.61
N TYR A 190 -12.05 20.30 -2.92
CA TYR A 190 -11.58 19.59 -4.11
C TYR A 190 -12.15 20.23 -5.39
N ARG A 191 -11.37 20.22 -6.47
CA ARG A 191 -11.78 20.78 -7.78
C ARG A 191 -11.61 19.76 -8.93
N PRO A 192 -12.52 19.67 -9.91
CA PRO A 192 -13.83 20.32 -9.97
C PRO A 192 -14.71 19.91 -8.77
N GLU A 193 -15.62 20.78 -8.38
CA GLU A 193 -16.45 20.56 -7.18
C GLU A 193 -17.30 19.29 -7.33
N GLU A 194 -16.99 18.28 -6.54
CA GLU A 194 -17.84 17.12 -6.31
C GLU A 194 -18.46 17.24 -4.92
N LYS A 195 -19.79 17.20 -4.84
CA LYS A 195 -20.51 17.45 -3.60
C LYS A 195 -20.60 16.18 -2.76
N SER A 196 -19.69 16.00 -1.80
CA SER A 196 -19.88 15.09 -0.66
C SER A 196 -20.26 15.88 0.60
N PRO A 197 -21.14 15.35 1.46
CA PRO A 197 -21.38 15.94 2.79
C PRO A 197 -20.23 15.67 3.77
N PHE A 198 -19.28 14.79 3.43
CA PHE A 198 -18.16 14.42 4.30
C PHE A 198 -16.88 15.15 3.90
N LEU A 199 -16.10 15.55 4.91
CA LEU A 199 -14.72 15.98 4.69
C LEU A 199 -13.87 14.80 4.23
N HIS A 200 -13.01 15.03 3.24
CA HIS A 200 -12.09 14.04 2.70
C HIS A 200 -10.74 14.71 2.49
N ARG A 201 -9.99 14.91 3.57
CA ARG A 201 -8.76 15.72 3.57
C ARG A 201 -7.78 15.30 4.66
N MET A 202 -6.53 15.69 4.47
CA MET A 202 -5.45 15.56 5.44
C MET A 202 -4.72 16.88 5.62
N HIS A 203 -4.53 17.28 6.88
CA HIS A 203 -3.61 18.33 7.26
C HIS A 203 -2.46 17.67 8.02
N LEU A 204 -1.27 17.61 7.40
CA LEU A 204 -0.09 17.03 8.03
C LEU A 204 0.81 18.16 8.54
N HIS A 205 0.97 18.21 9.86
CA HIS A 205 1.81 19.22 10.51
C HIS A 205 3.30 18.94 10.22
N PRO A 206 4.12 19.95 9.89
CA PRO A 206 5.45 19.74 9.32
C PRO A 206 6.47 19.17 10.31
N THR A 207 6.30 19.42 11.61
CA THR A 207 7.28 19.07 12.64
C THR A 207 6.69 18.39 13.89
N ASP A 208 5.37 18.28 13.97
CA ASP A 208 4.67 17.70 15.13
C ASP A 208 3.51 16.85 14.63
N PRO A 209 3.77 15.58 14.30
CA PRO A 209 2.77 14.66 13.77
C PRO A 209 1.49 14.55 14.61
N SER A 210 1.57 14.79 15.93
CA SER A 210 0.41 14.74 16.84
C SER A 210 -0.65 15.80 16.55
N GLN A 211 -0.26 16.89 15.89
CA GLN A 211 -1.16 17.96 15.45
C GLN A 211 -1.75 17.72 14.05
N SER A 212 -1.41 16.61 13.40
CA SER A 212 -1.97 16.26 12.09
C SER A 212 -3.43 15.83 12.22
N THR A 213 -4.29 16.25 11.30
CA THR A 213 -5.69 15.83 11.24
C THR A 213 -5.97 15.09 9.93
N VAL A 214 -6.74 14.01 10.04
CA VAL A 214 -7.14 13.18 8.91
C VAL A 214 -8.64 12.95 8.97
N HIS A 215 -9.34 13.35 7.92
CA HIS A 215 -10.77 13.15 7.75
C HIS A 215 -10.98 12.33 6.49
N LEU A 216 -11.49 11.11 6.66
CA LEU A 216 -11.89 10.25 5.56
C LEU A 216 -13.39 9.96 5.66
N PRO A 217 -14.12 9.91 4.54
CA PRO A 217 -15.49 9.42 4.55
C PRO A 217 -15.51 7.95 5.01
N PRO A 218 -16.60 7.50 5.64
CA PRO A 218 -16.79 6.10 5.95
C PRO A 218 -16.68 5.25 4.68
N LYS A 219 -15.85 4.21 4.70
CA LYS A 219 -15.85 3.18 3.66
C LYS A 219 -17.22 2.49 3.67
N PRO A 220 -17.88 2.34 2.50
CA PRO A 220 -19.06 1.50 2.39
C PRO A 220 -18.78 0.12 3.01
N ASN A 221 -19.75 -0.43 3.75
CA ASN A 221 -19.67 -1.76 4.37
C ASN A 221 -18.59 -1.98 5.46
N ALA A 222 -17.92 -0.94 5.96
CA ALA A 222 -16.94 -1.07 7.05
C ALA A 222 -17.54 -1.56 8.39
N ASN A 223 -18.87 -1.47 8.56
CA ASN A 223 -19.62 -1.88 9.76
C ASN A 223 -20.41 -3.19 9.62
N VAL A 224 -20.10 -4.04 8.63
CA VAL A 224 -20.73 -5.36 8.57
C VAL A 224 -20.14 -6.22 9.69
N GLU A 225 -20.87 -6.33 10.80
CA GLU A 225 -20.64 -7.35 11.83
C GLU A 225 -20.58 -8.72 11.14
N ALA A 226 -19.53 -9.49 11.46
CA ALA A 226 -19.32 -10.84 10.95
C ALA A 226 -20.43 -11.80 11.40
#